data_AF-A0ABC8S2F6-F1
#
_entry.id   AF-A0ABC8S2F6-F1
#
_cell.length_a   1.000
_cell.length_b   1.000
_cell.length_c   1.000
_cell.angle_alpha   90.00
_cell.angle_beta   90.00
_cell.angle_gamma   90.00
#
_symmetry.space_group_name_H-M   'P 1'
#
loop_
_entity.id
_entity.type
_entity.pdbx_description
1 polymer ?
#
loop_
_entity_poly.entity_id
_entity_poly.type
_entity_poly.pdbx_seq_one_letter_code
_entity_poly.pdbx_strand_id
1 'polypeptide(L)'
;MSQKGLIYSFVAKGTVVLAEHTPYSGNFSTIAVQCLQKLRSNSSKYTYSCDGHTFNFLIDIGFVFLVVADESMGRSVPFVFLERVKDDFKQRYGASIRGDGPHPLADDEDSNDELFEDRFSIAYNLDREFGFIYCFFSLASV
;
A
#
# COMPACT_ATOMS: atom_id res chain seq x y z
N MET A 1 -14.79 -24.01 4.36
CA MET A 1 -15.25 -22.71 4.88
C MET A 1 -14.41 -21.65 4.20
N SER A 2 -14.98 -20.88 3.28
CA SER A 2 -14.18 -19.97 2.45
C SER A 2 -13.77 -18.77 3.29
N GLN A 3 -12.46 -18.65 3.56
CA GLN A 3 -11.80 -17.49 4.16
C GLN A 3 -11.96 -16.26 3.23
N LYS A 4 -13.15 -15.67 3.15
CA LYS A 4 -13.47 -14.55 2.24
C LYS A 4 -13.69 -13.25 3.01
N GLY A 5 -12.69 -12.83 3.77
CA GLY A 5 -12.75 -11.56 4.50
C GLY A 5 -12.11 -10.39 3.75
N LEU A 6 -10.94 -10.64 3.14
CA LEU A 6 -10.15 -9.65 2.42
C LEU A 6 -10.04 -10.07 0.95
N ILE A 7 -10.24 -9.12 0.05
CA ILE A 7 -10.43 -9.37 -1.38
C ILE A 7 -9.28 -8.80 -2.21
N TYR A 8 -8.82 -7.61 -1.86
CA TYR A 8 -7.77 -6.93 -2.58
C TYR A 8 -7.04 -5.99 -1.63
N SER A 9 -5.74 -5.80 -1.83
CA SER A 9 -4.91 -4.91 -1.01
C SER A 9 -3.82 -4.28 -1.87
N PHE A 10 -3.47 -3.02 -1.58
CA PHE A 10 -2.31 -2.39 -2.22
C PHE A 10 -1.57 -1.42 -1.30
N VAL A 11 -0.33 -1.10 -1.69
CA VAL A 11 0.45 0.02 -1.17
C VAL A 11 0.78 0.96 -2.32
N ALA A 12 0.57 2.27 -2.13
CA ALA A 12 0.80 3.30 -3.12
C ALA A 12 1.56 4.50 -2.52
N LYS A 13 2.32 5.23 -3.33
CA LYS A 13 2.92 6.54 -2.99
C LYS A 13 2.17 7.61 -3.80
N GLY A 14 1.42 8.47 -3.12
CA GLY A 14 0.46 9.36 -3.79
C GLY A 14 -0.58 8.58 -4.60
N THR A 15 -0.59 8.73 -5.93
CA THR A 15 -1.50 8.03 -6.85
C THR A 15 -0.87 6.83 -7.57
N VAL A 16 0.40 6.51 -7.25
CA VAL A 16 1.15 5.44 -7.92
C VAL A 16 1.15 4.19 -7.04
N VAL A 17 0.51 3.13 -7.53
CA VAL A 17 0.53 1.82 -6.87
C VAL A 17 1.93 1.21 -7.01
N LEU A 18 2.53 0.87 -5.87
CA LEU A 18 3.86 0.26 -5.79
C LEU A 18 3.77 -1.26 -5.73
N ALA A 19 2.74 -1.77 -5.05
CA ALA A 19 2.47 -3.19 -4.98
C ALA A 19 0.98 -3.43 -4.72
N GLU A 20 0.44 -4.48 -5.33
CA GLU A 20 -0.94 -4.88 -5.17
C GLU A 20 -1.07 -6.41 -5.09
N HIS A 21 -2.13 -6.89 -4.43
CA HIS A 21 -2.42 -8.31 -4.35
C HIS A 21 -3.93 -8.55 -4.31
N THR A 22 -4.39 -9.52 -5.11
CA THR A 22 -5.72 -10.12 -4.98
C THR A 22 -5.68 -11.60 -5.32
N PRO A 23 -6.34 -12.46 -4.52
CA PRO A 23 -6.63 -13.83 -4.91
C PRO A 23 -7.94 -13.96 -5.72
N TYR A 24 -8.61 -12.84 -6.03
CA TYR A 24 -9.88 -12.80 -6.76
C TYR A 24 -9.70 -12.17 -8.14
N SER A 25 -10.34 -12.74 -9.15
CA SER A 25 -10.49 -12.08 -10.46
C SER A 25 -11.65 -11.09 -10.39
N GLY A 26 -11.44 -9.85 -10.83
CA GLY A 26 -12.48 -8.83 -10.84
C GLY A 26 -11.94 -7.43 -11.12
N ASN A 27 -12.83 -6.43 -11.02
CA ASN A 27 -12.53 -5.01 -11.24
C ASN A 27 -12.14 -4.25 -9.96
N PHE A 28 -11.88 -4.96 -8.85
CA PHE A 28 -11.53 -4.34 -7.57
C PHE A 28 -10.29 -3.47 -7.65
N SER A 29 -9.24 -3.92 -8.36
CA SER A 29 -8.02 -3.12 -8.57
C SER A 29 -8.34 -1.79 -9.27
N THR A 30 -9.10 -1.83 -10.37
CA THR A 30 -9.50 -0.62 -11.11
C THR A 30 -10.32 0.33 -10.24
N ILE A 31 -11.31 -0.16 -9.50
CA ILE A 31 -12.15 0.68 -8.63
C ILE A 31 -11.30 1.31 -7.52
N ALA A 32 -10.41 0.53 -6.92
CA ALA A 32 -9.58 1.01 -5.82
C ALA A 32 -8.58 2.08 -6.29
N VAL A 33 -8.01 1.96 -7.49
CA VAL A 33 -7.18 3.01 -8.12
C VAL A 33 -8.00 4.26 -8.44
N GLN A 34 -9.25 4.11 -8.90
CA GLN A 34 -10.14 5.26 -9.10
C GLN A 34 -10.47 5.98 -7.79
N CYS A 35 -10.68 5.22 -6.70
CA CYS A 35 -10.87 5.79 -5.37
C CYS A 35 -9.59 6.48 -4.88
N LEU A 36 -8.40 5.92 -5.13
CA LEU A 36 -7.10 6.51 -4.81
C LEU A 36 -6.94 7.90 -5.45
N GLN A 37 -7.31 8.05 -6.73
CA GLN A 37 -7.27 9.33 -7.44
C GLN A 37 -8.23 10.39 -6.87
N LYS A 38 -9.28 9.97 -6.16
CA LYS A 38 -10.28 10.84 -5.55
C LYS A 38 -9.97 11.20 -4.09
N LEU A 39 -8.98 10.55 -3.47
CA LEU A 39 -8.60 10.85 -2.08
C LEU A 39 -8.10 12.30 -2.00
N ARG A 40 -8.76 13.09 -1.15
CA ARG A 40 -8.27 14.41 -0.76
C ARG A 40 -7.41 14.26 0.48
N SER A 41 -6.39 15.09 0.65
CA SER A 41 -5.41 14.98 1.75
C SER A 41 -5.92 15.40 3.14
N ASN A 42 -7.24 15.37 3.37
CA ASN A 42 -7.88 16.02 4.53
C ASN A 42 -7.98 15.12 5.78
N SER A 43 -7.78 13.81 5.64
CA SER A 43 -7.85 12.79 6.69
C SER A 43 -6.87 11.66 6.41
N SER A 44 -6.43 10.96 7.45
CA SER A 44 -5.55 9.80 7.35
C SER A 44 -6.29 8.47 7.16
N LYS A 45 -7.60 8.42 7.41
CA LYS A 45 -8.42 7.21 7.26
C LYS A 45 -9.67 7.50 6.44
N TYR A 46 -9.94 6.64 5.46
CA TYR A 46 -11.16 6.70 4.65
C TYR A 46 -11.77 5.31 4.46
N THR A 47 -13.09 5.26 4.37
CA THR A 47 -13.82 4.05 4.01
C THR A 47 -14.86 4.40 2.96
N TYR A 48 -14.84 3.70 1.84
CA TYR A 48 -15.89 3.76 0.82
C TYR A 48 -16.60 2.42 0.77
N SER A 49 -17.93 2.41 0.88
CA SER A 49 -18.73 1.20 0.69
C SER A 49 -19.34 1.20 -0.71
N CYS A 50 -19.27 0.08 -1.42
CA CYS A 50 -19.86 -0.11 -2.74
C CYS A 50 -20.20 -1.60 -2.94
N ASP A 51 -21.44 -1.90 -3.35
CA ASP A 51 -21.89 -3.25 -3.71
C ASP A 51 -21.54 -4.35 -2.67
N GLY A 52 -21.77 -4.07 -1.38
CA GLY A 52 -21.48 -5.02 -0.29
C GLY A 52 -20.00 -5.16 0.06
N HIS A 53 -19.14 -4.30 -0.47
CA HIS A 53 -17.72 -4.26 -0.21
C HIS A 53 -17.29 -2.94 0.40
N THR A 54 -16.24 -2.96 1.21
CA THR A 54 -15.64 -1.78 1.83
C THR A 54 -14.21 -1.60 1.36
N PHE A 55 -13.91 -0.43 0.80
CA PHE A 55 -12.59 0.03 0.40
C PHE A 55 -12.04 0.91 1.50
N ASN A 56 -11.11 0.37 2.27
CA ASN A 56 -10.56 1.02 3.46
C ASN A 56 -9.17 1.55 3.10
N PHE A 57 -8.93 2.83 3.38
CA PHE A 57 -7.69 3.53 3.09
C PHE A 57 -7.06 4.03 4.38
N LEU A 58 -5.75 3.87 4.49
CA LEU A 58 -4.90 4.44 5.53
C LEU A 58 -3.77 5.21 4.86
N ILE A 59 -3.64 6.50 5.18
CA ILE A 59 -2.60 7.39 4.64
C ILE A 59 -1.60 7.69 5.75
N ASP A 60 -0.32 7.44 5.48
CA ASP A 60 0.78 7.71 6.41
C ASP A 60 2.04 8.14 5.62
N ILE A 61 2.61 9.30 5.98
CA ILE A 61 3.90 9.82 5.44
C ILE A 61 3.96 9.75 3.89
N GLY A 62 2.88 10.16 3.21
CA GLY A 62 2.81 10.18 1.74
C GLY A 62 2.55 8.82 1.07
N PHE A 63 2.39 7.75 1.86
CA PHE A 63 1.95 6.45 1.39
C PHE A 63 0.47 6.22 1.69
N VAL A 64 -0.17 5.44 0.83
CA VAL A 64 -1.56 5.03 0.92
C VAL A 64 -1.62 3.51 0.94
N PHE A 65 -2.20 2.96 1.99
CA PHE A 65 -2.45 1.55 2.18
C PHE A 65 -3.95 1.31 1.99
N LEU A 66 -4.32 0.37 1.13
CA LEU A 66 -5.72 0.01 0.89
C LEU A 66 -5.97 -1.46 1.14
N VAL A 67 -7.13 -1.76 1.71
CA VAL A 67 -7.72 -3.09 1.68
C VAL A 67 -9.20 -3.04 1.31
N VAL A 68 -9.62 -3.94 0.42
CA VAL A 68 -11.01 -4.24 0.09
C VAL A 68 -11.43 -5.44 0.90
N ALA A 69 -12.51 -5.29 1.65
CA ALA A 69 -13.09 -6.35 2.46
C ALA A 69 -14.58 -6.45 2.22
N ASP A 70 -15.15 -7.63 2.47
CA ASP A 70 -16.60 -7.79 2.52
C ASP A 70 -17.19 -6.92 3.65
N GLU A 71 -18.31 -6.25 3.40
CA GLU A 71 -18.93 -5.35 4.38
C GLU A 71 -19.32 -6.07 5.68
N SER A 72 -19.58 -7.38 5.62
CA SER A 72 -19.89 -8.21 6.80
C SER A 72 -18.72 -8.34 7.79
N MET A 73 -17.47 -8.09 7.35
CA MET A 73 -16.29 -8.11 8.22
C MET A 73 -16.22 -6.91 9.17
N GLY A 74 -17.02 -5.87 8.92
CA GLY A 74 -16.95 -4.60 9.63
C GLY A 74 -15.65 -3.84 9.37
N ARG A 75 -15.46 -2.72 10.08
CA ARG A 75 -14.33 -1.81 9.84
C ARG A 75 -13.08 -2.12 10.66
N SER A 76 -13.23 -2.77 11.82
CA SER A 76 -12.11 -3.03 12.73
C SER A 76 -11.05 -3.94 12.11
N VAL A 77 -11.46 -5.05 11.49
CA VAL A 77 -10.53 -6.02 10.90
C VAL A 77 -9.72 -5.42 9.75
N PRO A 78 -10.34 -4.75 8.74
CA PRO A 78 -9.61 -4.04 7.69
C PRO A 78 -8.58 -3.04 8.22
N PHE A 79 -8.94 -2.20 9.20
CA PHE A 79 -8.01 -1.20 9.72
C PHE A 79 -6.88 -1.81 10.55
N VAL A 80 -7.12 -2.84 11.36
CA VAL A 80 -6.05 -3.55 12.08
C VAL A 80 -5.05 -4.15 11.11
N PHE A 81 -5.54 -4.73 10.02
CA PHE A 81 -4.69 -5.26 8.95
C PHE A 81 -3.85 -4.14 8.30
N LEU A 82 -4.46 -3.00 7.96
CA LEU A 82 -3.75 -1.86 7.37
C LEU A 82 -2.66 -1.28 8.29
N GLU A 83 -2.94 -1.18 9.59
CA GLU A 83 -1.94 -0.70 10.56
C GLU A 83 -0.72 -1.63 10.60
N ARG A 84 -0.93 -2.96 10.58
CA ARG A 84 0.16 -3.93 10.53
C ARG A 84 0.99 -3.82 9.25
N VAL A 85 0.33 -3.74 8.09
CA VAL A 85 1.03 -3.58 6.80
C VAL A 85 1.85 -2.29 6.79
N LYS A 86 1.28 -1.19 7.31
CA LYS A 86 1.97 0.09 7.44
C LYS A 86 3.18 0.00 8.38
N ASP A 87 3.04 -0.62 9.55
CA ASP A 87 4.13 -0.75 10.51
C ASP A 87 5.27 -1.62 9.96
N ASP A 88 4.96 -2.76 9.33
CA ASP A 88 5.94 -3.63 8.66
C ASP A 88 6.65 -2.89 7.52
N PHE A 89 5.89 -2.16 6.70
CA PHE A 89 6.44 -1.36 5.61
C PHE A 89 7.39 -0.27 6.14
N LYS A 90 7.02 0.42 7.22
CA LYS A 90 7.88 1.45 7.84
C LYS A 90 9.11 0.86 8.51
N GLN A 91 9.00 -0.31 9.13
CA GLN A 91 10.14 -0.98 9.74
C GLN A 91 11.20 -1.35 8.69
N ARG A 92 10.75 -1.81 7.51
CA ARG A 92 11.64 -2.25 6.43
C ARG A 92 12.18 -1.10 5.57
N TYR A 93 11.33 -0.12 5.26
CA TYR A 93 11.64 0.93 4.27
C TYR A 93 11.73 2.33 4.87
N GLY A 94 11.42 2.51 6.16
CA GLY A 94 11.37 3.83 6.79
C GLY A 94 12.70 4.58 6.80
N ALA A 95 13.83 3.87 6.77
CA ALA A 95 15.15 4.47 6.63
C ALA A 95 15.39 5.00 5.20
N SER A 96 15.05 4.21 4.18
CA SER A 96 15.17 4.60 2.77
C SER A 96 14.22 5.74 2.40
N ILE A 97 13.00 5.73 2.94
CA ILE A 97 11.97 6.76 2.68
C ILE A 97 12.33 8.13 3.28
N ARG A 98 13.14 8.17 4.35
CA ARG A 98 13.46 9.41 5.07
C ARG A 98 14.63 10.20 4.48
N GLY A 99 15.38 9.65 3.52
CA GLY A 99 16.38 10.41 2.77
C GLY A 99 17.37 11.23 3.61
N ASP A 100 17.72 10.78 4.83
CA ASP A 100 18.75 11.45 5.66
C ASP A 100 20.01 10.58 5.71
N GLY A 101 20.48 10.16 4.54
CA GLY A 101 21.84 9.68 4.36
C GLY A 101 22.64 10.81 3.71
N PRO A 102 23.79 11.25 4.26
CA PRO A 102 24.60 12.27 3.62
C PRO A 102 25.07 11.74 2.26
N HIS A 103 24.61 12.41 1.20
CA HIS A 103 25.00 12.12 -0.18
C HIS A 103 26.51 12.38 -0.32
N PRO A 104 27.37 11.37 -0.61
CA PRO A 104 28.81 11.58 -0.67
C PRO A 104 29.28 12.34 -1.92
N LEU A 105 28.38 12.66 -2.84
CA LEU A 105 28.71 13.27 -4.13
C LEU A 105 27.71 14.38 -4.47
N ALA A 106 27.64 15.41 -3.64
CA ALA A 106 27.10 16.70 -4.06
C ALA A 106 28.21 17.45 -4.82
N ASP A 107 28.48 17.00 -6.03
CA ASP A 107 29.21 17.72 -7.07
C ASP A 107 28.87 17.00 -8.38
N ASP A 108 27.73 17.36 -8.96
CA ASP A 108 27.57 17.63 -10.40
C ASP A 108 26.08 17.92 -10.66
N GLU A 109 25.82 19.14 -11.11
CA GLU A 109 24.50 19.63 -11.51
C GLU A 109 24.02 18.91 -12.78
N ASP A 110 23.00 18.07 -12.65
CA ASP A 110 21.84 17.93 -13.54
C ASP A 110 21.13 16.66 -13.08
N SER A 111 19.82 16.74 -12.79
CA SER A 111 18.82 15.74 -13.17
C SER A 111 17.56 15.88 -12.32
N ASN A 112 16.45 16.05 -13.03
CA ASN A 112 15.08 16.05 -12.53
C ASN A 112 14.62 14.63 -12.10
N ASP A 113 15.51 13.83 -11.50
CA ASP A 113 15.39 12.36 -11.35
C ASP A 113 15.35 11.87 -9.89
N GLU A 114 15.44 12.77 -8.91
CA GLU A 114 15.38 12.45 -7.48
C GLU A 114 14.05 11.75 -7.06
N LEU A 115 12.98 11.98 -7.82
CA LEU A 115 11.67 11.31 -7.62
C LEU A 115 11.58 9.95 -8.34
N PHE A 116 12.38 9.73 -9.39
CA PHE A 116 12.36 8.51 -10.19
C PHE A 116 13.22 7.41 -9.57
N GLU A 117 14.40 7.76 -9.05
CA GLU A 117 15.30 6.78 -8.42
C GLU A 117 14.71 6.18 -7.15
N ASP A 118 13.97 7.00 -6.39
CA ASP A 118 13.23 6.61 -5.20
C ASP A 118 12.05 5.68 -5.56
N ARG A 119 11.38 5.92 -6.70
CA ARG A 119 10.32 5.03 -7.24
C ARG A 119 10.88 3.66 -7.62
N PHE A 120 11.98 3.61 -8.35
CA PHE A 120 12.58 2.34 -8.79
C PHE A 120 13.28 1.60 -7.66
N SER A 121 13.91 2.31 -6.72
CA SER A 121 14.51 1.69 -5.54
C SER A 121 13.46 1.10 -4.62
N ILE A 122 12.36 1.83 -4.35
CA ILE A 122 11.25 1.29 -3.57
C ILE A 122 10.60 0.12 -4.32
N ALA A 123 10.24 0.28 -5.60
CA ALA A 123 9.64 -0.79 -6.39
C ALA A 123 10.55 -2.02 -6.53
N TYR A 124 11.86 -1.85 -6.70
CA TYR A 124 12.84 -2.93 -6.80
C TYR A 124 13.08 -3.62 -5.46
N ASN A 125 13.14 -2.87 -4.35
CA ASN A 125 13.23 -3.47 -3.01
C ASN A 125 11.91 -4.14 -2.59
N LEU A 126 10.76 -3.67 -3.10
CA LEU A 126 9.51 -4.39 -3.01
C LEU A 126 9.62 -5.68 -3.86
N ASP A 127 9.90 -5.61 -5.16
CA ASP A 127 9.97 -6.77 -6.06
C ASP A 127 10.95 -7.87 -5.58
N ARG A 128 12.14 -7.49 -5.10
CA ARG A 128 13.17 -8.41 -4.63
C ARG A 128 12.85 -9.09 -3.29
N GLU A 129 12.10 -8.44 -2.39
CA GLU A 129 11.78 -8.97 -1.05
C GLU A 129 10.30 -9.36 -0.86
N PHE A 130 9.45 -9.16 -1.87
CA PHE A 130 8.02 -9.51 -1.82
C PHE A 130 7.75 -11.02 -1.66
N GLY A 131 8.77 -11.87 -1.82
CA GLY A 131 8.73 -13.26 -1.39
C GLY A 131 8.36 -13.46 0.09
N PHE A 132 8.61 -12.47 0.97
CA PHE A 132 8.27 -12.55 2.39
C PHE A 132 6.90 -11.96 2.75
N ILE A 133 6.35 -11.03 1.96
CA ILE A 133 4.96 -10.55 2.13
C ILE A 133 3.98 -11.59 1.60
N TYR A 134 4.35 -12.40 0.59
CA TYR A 134 3.64 -13.64 0.30
C TYR A 134 3.56 -14.55 1.55
N CYS A 135 4.57 -14.57 2.42
CA CYS A 135 4.52 -15.36 3.66
C CYS A 135 3.56 -14.74 4.70
N PHE A 136 3.54 -13.41 4.87
CA PHE A 136 2.64 -12.74 5.81
C PHE A 136 1.17 -12.77 5.36
N PHE A 137 0.91 -12.72 4.06
CA PHE A 137 -0.44 -12.84 3.49
C PHE A 137 -0.88 -14.30 3.30
N SER A 138 0.06 -15.24 3.10
CA SER A 138 -0.23 -16.68 3.07
C SER A 138 -0.47 -17.27 4.47
N LEU A 139 0.09 -16.69 5.54
CA LEU A 139 -0.16 -17.16 6.92
C LEU A 139 -1.54 -16.76 7.48
N ALA A 140 -2.27 -15.86 6.83
CA ALA A 140 -3.64 -15.49 7.24
C ALA A 140 -4.73 -16.43 6.65
N SER A 141 -4.35 -17.49 5.94
CA SER A 141 -5.29 -18.47 5.35
C SER A 141 -5.07 -19.92 5.80
N VAL A 142 -4.53 -20.15 6.99
CA VAL A 142 -4.58 -21.47 7.65
C VAL A 142 -5.43 -21.38 8.91
#